data_AF-A0A3D3NT21-F1
#
_entry.id   AF-A0A3D3NT21-F1
#
_cell.length_a   1.000
_cell.length_b   1.000
_cell.length_c   1.000
_cell.angle_alpha   90.00
_cell.angle_beta   90.00
_cell.angle_gamma   90.00
#
_symmetry.space_group_name_H-M   'P 1'
#
loop_
_entity.id
_entity.type
_entity.pdbx_description
1 polymer ?
#
loop_
_entity_poly.entity_id
_entity_poly.type
_entity_poly.pdbx_seq_one_letter_code
_entity_poly.pdbx_strand_id
1 'polypeptide(L)'
;FRALHAFCQSDEISLLLHPRDGTFQRKERKLLSVLAGEASAAITHALGRPACMDSRLCLLPDSARVADYFRWRMEDARRNCLNSHACWLLRRLGRDATAAHNEIEGLGVEEKMALLAGHGIVFDELPAWQRRGFAVEWR
;
A
#
# COMPACT_ATOMS: atom_id res chain seq x y z
N PHE A 1 19.56 1.73 -10.04
CA PHE A 1 19.11 2.20 -8.73
C PHE A 1 19.71 1.33 -7.65
N ARG A 2 20.22 1.91 -6.56
CA ARG A 2 20.65 1.21 -5.35
C ARG A 2 19.53 1.26 -4.30
N ALA A 3 18.50 0.44 -4.54
CA ALA A 3 17.40 0.26 -3.59
C ALA A 3 17.82 -0.70 -2.48
N LEU A 4 17.57 -0.33 -1.23
CA LEU A 4 17.93 -1.12 -0.03
C LEU A 4 16.76 -1.96 0.48
N HIS A 5 15.55 -1.43 0.35
CA HIS A 5 14.34 -2.01 0.88
C HIS A 5 13.17 -1.60 0.01
N ALA A 6 12.24 -2.52 -0.22
CA ALA A 6 10.97 -2.25 -0.86
C ALA A 6 9.85 -2.68 0.08
N PHE A 7 8.85 -1.83 0.27
CA PHE A 7 7.63 -2.16 1.01
C PHE A 7 6.44 -2.01 0.08
N CYS A 8 5.54 -2.98 0.08
CA CYS A 8 4.37 -3.03 -0.78
C CYS A 8 3.11 -3.26 0.05
N GLN A 9 2.06 -2.49 -0.27
CA GLN A 9 0.73 -2.62 0.31
C GLN A 9 -0.30 -2.19 -0.73
N SER A 10 -1.46 -2.85 -0.81
CA SER A 10 -2.49 -2.56 -1.82
C SER A 10 -1.87 -2.47 -3.23
N ASP A 11 -1.93 -1.29 -3.83
CA ASP A 11 -1.44 -0.87 -5.14
C ASP A 11 -0.26 0.10 -5.02
N GLU A 12 0.36 0.23 -3.85
CA GLU A 12 1.51 1.10 -3.61
C GLU A 12 2.82 0.31 -3.43
N ILE A 13 3.92 0.90 -3.93
CA ILE A 13 5.30 0.41 -3.74
C ILE A 13 6.16 1.57 -3.21
N SER A 14 6.74 1.39 -2.03
CA SER A 14 7.70 2.32 -1.42
C SER A 14 9.11 1.76 -1.54
N LEU A 15 9.99 2.46 -2.25
CA LEU A 15 11.41 2.09 -2.41
C LEU A 15 12.30 3.00 -1.55
N LEU A 16 13.11 2.40 -0.67
CA LEU A 16 14.18 3.11 0.03
C LEU A 16 15.45 3.09 -0.81
N LEU A 17 15.85 4.25 -1.33
CA LEU A 17 17.11 4.42 -2.05
C LEU A 17 18.25 4.72 -1.07
N HIS A 18 19.43 4.13 -1.31
CA HIS A 18 20.61 4.40 -0.50
C HIS A 18 20.97 5.91 -0.56
N PRO A 19 21.40 6.55 0.56
CA PRO A 19 21.69 7.99 0.57
C PRO A 19 22.73 8.43 -0.47
N ARG A 20 23.71 7.56 -0.74
CA ARG A 20 24.74 7.73 -1.79
C ARG A 20 24.35 7.22 -3.19
N ASP A 21 23.08 6.90 -3.44
CA ASP A 21 22.64 6.59 -4.80
C ASP A 21 22.81 7.83 -5.69
N GLY A 22 23.60 7.67 -6.76
CA GLY A 22 23.88 8.72 -7.74
C GLY A 22 23.15 8.53 -9.07
N THR A 23 22.15 7.63 -9.13
CA THR A 23 21.44 7.29 -10.37
C THR A 23 20.88 8.56 -11.01
N PHE A 24 21.13 8.75 -12.31
CA PHE A 24 20.74 9.95 -13.07
C PHE A 24 21.16 11.29 -12.43
N GLN A 25 22.28 11.31 -11.70
CA GLN A 25 22.73 12.50 -10.95
C GLN A 25 21.66 13.03 -9.98
N ARG A 26 20.80 12.14 -9.46
CA ARG A 26 19.68 12.46 -8.55
C ARG A 26 18.67 13.45 -9.12
N LYS A 27 18.58 13.58 -10.46
CA LYS A 27 17.57 14.40 -11.12
C LYS A 27 16.18 13.83 -10.82
N GLU A 28 15.42 14.52 -9.98
CA GLU A 28 14.10 14.07 -9.50
C GLU A 28 13.18 13.65 -10.64
N ARG A 29 13.06 14.48 -11.69
CA ARG A 29 12.26 14.16 -12.88
C ARG A 29 12.61 12.81 -13.52
N LYS A 30 13.90 12.44 -13.52
CA LYS A 30 14.38 11.16 -14.09
C LYS A 30 14.11 10.00 -13.15
N LEU A 31 14.26 10.19 -11.84
CA LEU A 31 13.93 9.17 -10.85
C LEU A 31 12.43 8.83 -10.93
N LEU A 32 11.57 9.85 -10.88
CA LEU A 32 10.11 9.68 -10.90
C LEU A 32 9.61 9.06 -12.20
N SER A 33 9.97 9.63 -13.35
CA SER A 33 9.50 9.13 -14.65
C SER A 33 9.95 7.71 -14.95
N VAL A 34 11.21 7.38 -14.63
CA VAL A 34 11.73 6.02 -14.86
C VAL A 34 11.09 5.03 -13.90
N LEU A 35 11.02 5.31 -12.60
CA LEU A 35 10.41 4.38 -11.64
C LEU A 35 8.91 4.16 -11.92
N ALA A 36 8.16 5.21 -12.24
CA ALA A 36 6.77 5.10 -12.68
C ALA A 36 6.64 4.24 -13.95
N GLY A 37 7.50 4.48 -14.94
CA GLY A 37 7.52 3.74 -16.20
C GLY A 37 7.84 2.26 -16.01
N GLU A 38 8.87 1.94 -15.22
CA GLU A 38 9.26 0.57 -14.89
C GLU A 38 8.14 -0.18 -14.15
N ALA A 39 7.55 0.43 -13.12
CA ALA A 39 6.44 -0.17 -12.38
C ALA A 39 5.21 -0.40 -13.28
N SER A 40 4.87 0.60 -14.11
CA SER A 40 3.75 0.52 -15.07
C SER A 40 3.97 -0.59 -16.10
N ALA A 41 5.18 -0.72 -16.64
CA ALA A 41 5.51 -1.76 -17.61
C ALA A 41 5.45 -3.16 -16.98
N ALA A 42 6.04 -3.33 -15.79
CA ALA A 42 6.06 -4.60 -15.08
C ALA A 42 4.64 -5.06 -14.72
N ILE A 43 3.81 -4.16 -14.16
CA ILE A 43 2.44 -4.51 -13.77
C ILE A 43 1.54 -4.72 -15.00
N THR A 44 1.71 -3.94 -16.07
CA THR A 44 1.01 -4.16 -17.34
C THR A 44 1.30 -5.55 -17.90
N HIS A 45 2.58 -5.95 -17.88
CA HIS A 45 2.99 -7.27 -18.34
C HIS A 45 2.41 -8.39 -17.47
N ALA A 46 2.47 -8.25 -16.15
CA ALA A 46 1.94 -9.25 -15.21
C ALA A 46 0.41 -9.39 -15.27
N LEU A 47 -0.32 -8.28 -15.45
CA LEU A 47 -1.78 -8.28 -15.50
C LEU A 47 -2.35 -8.60 -16.89
N GLY A 48 -1.54 -8.55 -17.95
CA GLY A 48 -2.00 -8.72 -19.34
C GLY A 48 -2.92 -7.60 -19.84
N ARG A 49 -2.97 -6.45 -19.15
CA ARG A 49 -3.78 -5.28 -19.53
C ARG A 49 -3.05 -3.99 -19.17
N PRO A 50 -3.26 -2.89 -19.92
CA PRO A 50 -2.64 -1.61 -19.62
C PRO A 50 -2.91 -1.17 -18.17
N ALA A 51 -1.84 -0.78 -17.48
CA ALA A 51 -1.88 -0.25 -16.13
C ALA A 51 -0.83 0.86 -15.98
N CYS A 52 -1.21 1.88 -15.22
CA CYS A 52 -0.39 3.08 -15.01
C CYS A 52 -0.15 3.26 -13.51
N MET A 53 1.10 3.53 -13.16
CA MET A 53 1.52 3.85 -11.80
C MET A 53 2.02 5.30 -11.79
N ASP A 54 1.63 6.06 -10.77
CA ASP A 54 2.30 7.32 -10.48
C ASP A 54 3.54 7.08 -9.62
N SER A 55 4.38 8.11 -9.49
CA SER A 55 5.52 8.07 -8.59
C SER A 55 5.69 9.43 -7.93
N ARG A 56 6.07 9.43 -6.66
CA ARG A 56 6.40 10.61 -5.88
C ARG A 56 7.69 10.38 -5.12
N LEU A 57 8.40 11.46 -4.81
CA LEU A 57 9.65 11.41 -4.07
C LEU A 57 9.41 11.95 -2.65
N CYS A 58 9.82 11.18 -1.65
CA CYS A 58 9.81 11.61 -0.27
C CYS A 58 11.27 11.76 0.21
N LEU A 59 11.68 13.01 0.45
CA LEU A 59 13.02 13.31 0.95
C LEU A 59 12.99 13.29 2.49
N LEU A 60 13.67 12.31 3.08
CA LEU A 60 13.73 12.12 4.53
C LEU A 60 15.16 12.38 5.02
N PRO A 61 15.36 13.27 6.01
CA PRO A 61 16.69 13.78 6.35
C PRO A 61 17.58 12.76 7.07
N ASP A 62 17.00 11.74 7.71
CA ASP A 62 17.73 10.75 8.48
C ASP A 62 16.95 9.44 8.63
N SER A 63 17.63 8.44 9.20
CA SER A 63 17.10 7.09 9.40
C SER A 63 15.89 7.03 10.35
N ALA A 64 15.76 7.96 11.30
CA ALA A 64 14.60 7.98 12.20
C ALA A 64 13.33 8.34 11.42
N ARG A 65 13.38 9.39 10.59
CA ARG A 65 12.25 9.75 9.73
C ARG A 65 11.95 8.69 8.68
N VAL A 66 12.96 7.98 8.18
CA VAL A 66 12.78 6.80 7.32
C VAL A 66 12.01 5.69 8.04
N ALA A 67 12.39 5.36 9.27
CA ALA A 67 11.67 4.35 10.06
C ALA A 67 10.22 4.76 10.32
N ASP A 68 9.98 6.03 10.66
CA ASP A 68 8.62 6.55 10.89
C ASP A 68 7.77 6.52 9.63
N TYR A 69 8.34 6.82 8.46
CA TYR A 69 7.65 6.69 7.18
C TYR A 69 7.16 5.25 6.95
N PHE A 70 7.99 4.23 7.14
CA PHE A 70 7.57 2.85 6.94
C PHE A 70 6.59 2.36 8.02
N ARG A 71 6.71 2.82 9.28
CA ARG A 71 5.68 2.59 10.31
C ARG A 71 4.33 3.17 9.90
N TRP A 72 4.34 4.38 9.36
CA TRP A 72 3.14 5.01 8.84
C TRP A 72 2.55 4.24 7.65
N ARG A 73 3.38 3.76 6.70
CA ARG A 73 2.90 2.90 5.60
C ARG A 73 2.31 1.57 6.09
N MET A 74 2.85 0.96 7.14
CA MET A 74 2.27 -0.25 7.74
C MET A 74 0.91 0.02 8.41
N GLU A 75 0.77 1.15 9.12
CA GLU A 75 -0.53 1.51 9.71
C GLU A 75 -1.56 1.86 8.62
N ASP A 76 -1.12 2.50 7.54
CA ASP A 76 -1.95 2.74 6.35
C ASP A 76 -2.47 1.43 5.75
N ALA A 77 -1.59 0.44 5.60
CA ALA A 77 -1.95 -0.90 5.13
C ALA A 77 -3.00 -1.56 6.04
N ARG A 78 -2.87 -1.43 7.37
CA ARG A 78 -3.83 -1.97 8.33
C ARG A 78 -5.21 -1.33 8.17
N ARG A 79 -5.26 0.00 8.05
CA ARG A 79 -6.50 0.75 7.82
C ARG A 79 -7.15 0.36 6.49
N ASN A 80 -6.36 0.28 5.41
CA ASN A 80 -6.85 -0.08 4.07
C ASN A 80 -7.38 -1.52 4.05
N CYS A 81 -6.71 -2.44 4.74
CA CYS A 81 -7.15 -3.83 4.91
C CYS A 81 -8.51 -3.90 5.59
N LEU A 82 -8.68 -3.21 6.73
CA LEU A 82 -9.93 -3.22 7.49
C LEU A 82 -11.09 -2.64 6.67
N ASN A 83 -10.88 -1.48 6.04
CA ASN A 83 -11.89 -0.85 5.19
C ASN A 83 -12.26 -1.74 3.99
N SER A 84 -11.28 -2.38 3.37
CA SER A 84 -11.49 -3.24 2.21
C SER A 84 -12.29 -4.49 2.57
N HIS A 85 -11.95 -5.18 3.66
CA HIS A 85 -12.70 -6.34 4.14
C HIS A 85 -14.15 -5.97 4.51
N ALA A 86 -14.35 -4.86 5.23
CA ALA A 86 -15.70 -4.39 5.55
C ALA A 86 -16.51 -4.08 4.27
N CYS A 87 -15.89 -3.42 3.28
CA CYS A 87 -16.57 -3.03 2.04
C CYS A 87 -16.97 -4.25 1.22
N TRP A 88 -16.06 -5.19 1.06
CA TRP A 88 -16.35 -6.43 0.36
C TRP A 88 -17.38 -7.30 1.09
N LEU A 89 -17.41 -7.29 2.43
CA LEU A 89 -18.46 -7.96 3.20
C LEU A 89 -19.83 -7.34 2.89
N LEU A 90 -19.98 -6.02 3.03
CA LEU A 90 -21.25 -5.35 2.73
C LEU A 90 -21.72 -5.60 1.30
N ARG A 91 -20.79 -5.62 0.34
CA ARG A 91 -21.11 -5.96 -1.05
C ARG A 91 -21.59 -7.40 -1.22
N ARG A 92 -21.00 -8.35 -0.49
CA ARG A 92 -21.49 -9.75 -0.46
C ARG A 92 -22.87 -9.87 0.19
N LEU A 93 -23.22 -8.96 1.08
CA LEU A 93 -24.56 -8.84 1.68
C LEU A 93 -25.55 -8.09 0.78
N GLY A 94 -25.17 -7.73 -0.45
CA GLY A 94 -26.06 -7.15 -1.46
C GLY A 94 -26.02 -5.63 -1.54
N ARG A 95 -25.14 -4.94 -0.80
CA ARG A 95 -24.92 -3.50 -1.00
C ARG A 95 -24.21 -3.24 -2.32
N ASP A 96 -24.61 -2.19 -3.02
CA ASP A 96 -23.80 -1.69 -4.13
C ASP A 96 -22.50 -1.01 -3.61
N ALA A 97 -21.63 -0.64 -4.54
CA ALA A 97 -20.32 -0.07 -4.20
C ALA A 97 -20.42 1.24 -3.43
N THR A 98 -21.37 2.11 -3.79
CA THR A 98 -21.56 3.44 -3.20
C THR A 98 -22.17 3.31 -1.81
N ALA A 99 -23.20 2.47 -1.66
CA ALA A 99 -23.85 2.19 -0.40
C ALA A 99 -22.88 1.58 0.62
N ALA A 100 -22.07 0.58 0.20
CA ALA A 100 -21.07 -0.03 1.06
C ALA A 100 -20.00 0.98 1.50
N HIS A 101 -19.54 1.86 0.59
CA HIS A 101 -18.56 2.88 0.92
C HIS A 101 -19.10 3.85 1.96
N ASN A 102 -20.27 4.42 1.73
CA ASN A 102 -20.90 5.39 2.62
C ASN A 102 -21.19 4.80 4.02
N GLU A 103 -21.61 3.53 4.08
CA GLU A 103 -21.86 2.84 5.34
C GLU A 103 -20.57 2.70 6.17
N ILE A 104 -19.43 2.44 5.52
CA ILE A 104 -18.13 2.21 6.19
C ILE A 104 -17.41 3.52 6.51
N GLU A 105 -17.64 4.57 5.73
CA GLU A 105 -17.02 5.88 5.95
C GLU A 105 -17.35 6.44 7.34
N GLY A 106 -18.58 6.24 7.81
CA GLY A 106 -19.03 6.69 9.13
C GLY A 106 -18.57 5.85 10.32
N LEU A 107 -18.00 4.66 10.09
CA LEU A 107 -17.64 3.73 11.15
C LEU A 107 -16.21 3.93 11.66
N GLY A 108 -16.05 3.85 12.97
CA GLY A 108 -14.77 3.71 13.66
C GLY A 108 -14.12 2.34 13.43
N VAL A 109 -12.88 2.20 13.92
CA VAL A 109 -12.10 0.95 13.80
C VAL A 109 -12.81 -0.22 14.50
N GLU A 110 -13.28 0.00 15.72
CA GLU A 110 -13.94 -1.04 16.52
C GLU A 110 -15.25 -1.49 15.89
N GLU A 111 -16.04 -0.57 15.36
CA GLU A 111 -17.31 -0.87 14.69
C GLU A 111 -17.09 -1.71 13.43
N LYS A 112 -16.05 -1.40 12.64
CA LYS A 112 -15.67 -2.22 11.47
C LYS A 112 -15.21 -3.61 11.88
N MET A 113 -14.43 -3.72 12.95
CA MET A 113 -14.02 -5.02 13.49
C MET A 113 -15.22 -5.82 13.99
N ALA A 114 -16.17 -5.18 14.68
CA ALA A 114 -17.40 -5.82 15.14
C ALA A 114 -18.30 -6.27 13.98
N LEU A 115 -18.43 -5.46 12.92
CA LEU A 115 -19.14 -5.81 11.70
C LEU A 115 -18.56 -7.08 11.06
N LEU A 116 -17.24 -7.14 10.92
CA LEU A 116 -16.54 -8.32 10.39
C LEU A 116 -16.74 -9.54 11.29
N ALA A 117 -16.54 -9.38 12.60
CA ALA A 117 -16.68 -10.46 13.58
C ALA A 117 -18.09 -11.03 13.62
N GLY A 118 -19.12 -10.18 13.51
CA GLY A 118 -20.53 -10.59 13.43
C GLY A 118 -20.86 -11.46 12.21
N HIS A 119 -19.97 -11.50 11.21
CA HIS A 119 -20.07 -12.32 10.01
C HIS A 119 -18.96 -13.38 9.94
N GLY A 120 -18.34 -13.72 11.08
CA GLY A 120 -17.34 -14.79 11.19
C GLY A 120 -15.95 -14.43 10.67
N ILE A 121 -15.65 -13.15 10.43
CA ILE A 121 -14.34 -12.69 10.00
C ILE A 121 -13.62 -12.05 11.20
N VAL A 122 -12.66 -12.76 11.79
CA VAL A 122 -11.81 -12.21 12.85
C VAL A 122 -10.64 -11.46 12.19
N PHE A 123 -10.68 -10.12 12.24
CA PHE A 123 -9.69 -9.28 11.54
C PHE A 123 -8.25 -9.65 11.90
N ASP A 124 -7.94 -9.87 13.18
CA ASP A 124 -6.57 -10.16 13.62
C ASP A 124 -6.03 -11.54 13.21
N GLU A 125 -6.90 -12.45 12.79
CA GLU A 125 -6.54 -13.77 12.25
C GLU A 125 -6.30 -13.73 10.73
N LEU A 126 -6.59 -12.61 10.06
CA LEU A 126 -6.27 -12.46 8.64
C LEU A 126 -4.76 -12.60 8.40
N PRO A 127 -4.36 -13.10 7.21
CA PRO A 127 -2.95 -13.23 6.85
C PRO A 127 -2.18 -11.92 7.07
N ALA A 128 -0.99 -12.02 7.67
CA ALA A 128 -0.20 -10.85 8.06
C ALA A 128 0.08 -9.91 6.88
N TRP A 129 0.33 -10.46 5.69
CA TRP A 129 0.60 -9.67 4.48
C TRP A 129 -0.59 -8.83 4.03
N GLN A 130 -1.83 -9.25 4.31
CA GLN A 130 -3.02 -8.44 4.02
C GLN A 130 -3.11 -7.26 4.99
N ARG A 131 -2.83 -7.50 6.27
CA ARG A 131 -2.96 -6.48 7.33
C ARG A 131 -1.81 -5.49 7.39
N ARG A 132 -0.62 -5.89 6.96
CA ARG A 132 0.61 -5.13 7.19
C ARG A 132 1.43 -4.89 5.93
N GLY A 133 0.95 -5.34 4.76
CA GLY A 133 1.76 -5.38 3.55
C GLY A 133 2.91 -6.38 3.66
N PHE A 134 3.85 -6.29 2.73
CA PHE A 134 5.05 -7.12 2.72
C PHE A 134 6.26 -6.31 2.30
N ALA A 135 7.44 -6.81 2.63
CA ALA A 135 8.70 -6.18 2.28
C ALA A 135 9.64 -7.14 1.56
N VAL A 136 10.49 -6.57 0.71
CA VAL A 136 11.56 -7.27 -0.01
C VAL A 136 12.86 -6.52 0.23
N GLU A 137 13.91 -7.27 0.57
CA GLU A 137 15.26 -6.76 0.82
C GLU A 137 16.29 -7.68 0.17
N TRP A 138 17.44 -7.11 -0.19
CA TRP A 138 18.58 -7.89 -0.67
C TRP A 138 19.23 -8.61 0.50
N ARG A 139 19.59 -9.89 0.29
CA ARG A 139 20.33 -10.71 1.24
C ARG A 139 21.70 -11.07 0.69
#